data_AF-A0A3D5L0T7-F1
#
_entry.id   AF-A0A3D5L0T7-F1
#
_cell.length_a   1.000
_cell.length_b   1.000
_cell.length_c   1.000
_cell.angle_alpha   90.00
_cell.angle_beta   90.00
_cell.angle_gamma   90.00
#
_symmetry.space_group_name_H-M   'P 1'
#
loop_
_entity.id
_entity.type
_entity.pdbx_description
1 polymer ?
#
loop_
_entity_poly.entity_id
_entity_poly.type
_entity_poly.pdbx_seq_one_letter_code
_entity_poly.pdbx_strand_id
1 'polypeptide(L)'
;MNLRFPGGSVCIQGFFDPSGTSGMREAQTLKYAMQKGYVDKDMKGWARDPYDPAFKKGALTNFSELPGFDSAFPEHPLSLCRELADLVTMAN
;
A
#
# COMPACT_ATOMS: atom_id res chain seq x y z
N MET A 1 -6.15 21.06 -2.81
CA MET A 1 -4.88 21.81 -2.88
C MET A 1 -4.49 21.90 -4.35
N ASN A 2 -4.42 23.10 -4.94
CA ASN A 2 -4.09 23.26 -6.37
C ASN A 2 -2.61 23.65 -6.49
N LEU A 3 -1.76 22.69 -6.86
CA LEU A 3 -0.34 22.93 -7.09
C LEU A 3 -0.12 23.30 -8.56
N ARG A 4 0.39 24.51 -8.83
CA ARG A 4 0.83 24.92 -10.17
C ARG A 4 2.35 25.02 -10.19
N PHE A 5 2.97 24.30 -11.12
CA PHE A 5 4.43 24.28 -11.28
C PHE A 5 4.80 24.94 -12.61
N PRO A 6 5.59 26.03 -12.61
CA PRO A 6 5.89 26.82 -13.82
C PRO A 6 6.94 26.17 -14.75
N GLY A 7 7.03 24.84 -14.76
CA GLY A 7 8.07 24.05 -15.43
C GLY A 7 9.21 23.62 -14.51
N GLY A 8 9.82 22.47 -14.81
CA GLY A 8 10.89 21.85 -14.01
C GLY A 8 10.46 20.60 -13.24
N SER A 9 11.42 19.92 -12.61
CA SER A 9 11.18 18.79 -11.71
C SER A 9 10.75 19.27 -10.32
N VAL A 10 9.69 18.69 -9.78
CA VAL A 10 9.20 18.99 -8.44
C VAL A 10 9.53 17.83 -7.51
N CYS A 11 10.03 18.12 -6.32
CA CYS A 11 10.18 17.15 -5.26
C CYS A 11 8.99 17.25 -4.30
N ILE A 12 8.29 16.14 -4.08
CA ILE A 12 7.19 16.03 -3.12
C ILE A 12 7.62 15.03 -2.06
N GLN A 13 7.51 15.42 -0.79
CA GLN A 13 7.84 14.57 0.36
C GLN A 13 6.65 14.51 1.29
N GLY A 14 6.22 13.29 1.63
CA GLY A 14 5.17 13.02 2.59
C GLY A 14 5.74 12.27 3.80
N PHE A 15 5.37 12.71 5.00
CA PHE A 15 5.69 12.03 6.25
C PHE A 15 4.39 11.51 6.83
N PHE A 16 4.33 10.21 7.06
CA PHE A 16 3.11 9.52 7.49
C PHE A 16 3.42 8.73 8.74
N ASP A 17 3.04 9.28 9.88
CA ASP A 17 3.30 8.64 11.16
C ASP A 17 2.28 7.53 11.41
N PRO A 18 2.71 6.34 11.85
CA PRO A 18 1.82 5.29 12.29
C PRO A 18 1.21 5.70 13.64
N SER A 19 0.11 6.44 13.63
CA SER A 19 -0.71 6.66 14.82
C SER A 19 -1.79 5.56 14.93
N GLY A 20 -2.10 5.13 16.15
CA GLY A 20 -3.20 4.19 16.41
C GLY A 20 -2.96 2.74 15.96
N THR A 21 -3.78 2.27 15.00
CA THR A 21 -4.02 0.85 14.69
C THR A 21 -3.13 0.26 13.60
N SER A 22 -2.07 0.95 13.20
CA SER A 22 -1.21 0.60 12.06
C SER A 22 -0.75 -0.87 12.03
N GLY A 23 -0.37 -1.45 13.18
CA GLY A 23 0.03 -2.85 13.28
C GLY A 23 -1.10 -3.90 13.14
N MET A 24 -2.36 -3.47 13.06
CA MET A 24 -3.50 -4.37 12.87
C MET A 24 -3.78 -4.67 11.40
N ARG A 25 -3.31 -3.83 10.45
CA ARG A 25 -3.58 -4.03 9.02
C ARG A 25 -3.06 -5.38 8.55
N GLU A 26 -1.79 -5.67 8.81
CA GLU A 26 -1.14 -6.93 8.43
C GLU A 26 -1.84 -8.13 9.07
N ALA A 27 -2.11 -8.07 10.38
CA ALA A 27 -2.71 -9.18 11.12
C ALA A 27 -4.15 -9.49 10.64
N GLN A 28 -4.97 -8.46 10.44
CA GLN A 28 -6.36 -8.63 10.00
C GLN A 28 -6.44 -9.08 8.55
N THR A 29 -5.63 -8.51 7.67
CA THR A 29 -5.59 -8.90 6.25
C THR A 29 -5.02 -10.30 6.06
N LEU A 30 -4.01 -10.71 6.85
CA LEU A 30 -3.51 -12.09 6.83
C LEU A 30 -4.60 -13.09 7.25
N LYS A 31 -5.30 -12.81 8.35
CA LYS A 31 -6.41 -13.64 8.81
C LYS A 31 -7.50 -13.74 7.75
N TYR A 32 -7.88 -12.61 7.14
CA TYR A 32 -8.84 -12.57 6.04
C TYR A 32 -8.37 -13.39 4.83
N ALA A 33 -7.11 -13.22 4.41
CA ALA A 33 -6.55 -13.89 3.25
C ALA A 33 -6.50 -15.41 3.42
N MET A 34 -6.12 -15.87 4.62
CA MET A 34 -6.16 -17.29 4.98
C MET A 34 -7.60 -17.84 5.01
N GLN A 35 -8.54 -17.10 5.60
CA GLN A 35 -9.96 -17.51 5.64
C GLN A 35 -10.59 -17.61 4.25
N LYS A 36 -10.13 -16.80 3.29
CA LYS A 36 -10.60 -16.81 1.90
C LYS A 36 -9.79 -17.75 0.99
N GLY A 37 -8.73 -18.38 1.50
CA GLY A 37 -7.87 -19.26 0.72
C GLY A 37 -6.95 -18.56 -0.28
N TYR A 38 -6.78 -17.24 -0.17
CA TYR A 38 -5.79 -16.50 -0.98
C TYR A 38 -4.36 -16.76 -0.51
N VAL A 39 -4.21 -17.10 0.76
CA VAL A 39 -2.94 -17.42 1.40
C VAL A 39 -3.06 -18.76 2.10
N ASP A 40 -2.12 -19.67 1.86
CA ASP A 40 -2.11 -20.96 2.53
C ASP A 40 -1.32 -20.95 3.85
N LYS A 41 -1.32 -22.08 4.56
CA LYS A 41 -0.57 -22.27 5.81
C LYS A 41 0.94 -22.12 5.66
N ASP A 42 1.46 -22.30 4.45
CA ASP A 42 2.88 -22.17 4.12
C ASP A 42 3.19 -20.75 3.61
N MET A 43 2.25 -19.81 3.78
CA MET A 43 2.31 -18.40 3.38
C MET A 43 2.41 -18.17 1.86
N LYS A 44 2.13 -19.18 1.03
CA LYS A 44 2.06 -18.98 -0.42
C LYS A 44 0.92 -18.04 -0.73
N GLY A 45 1.17 -17.09 -1.63
CA GLY A 45 0.23 -16.02 -1.97
C GLY A 45 0.34 -14.77 -1.09
N TRP A 46 1.06 -14.82 0.04
CA TRP A 46 1.19 -13.66 0.93
C TRP A 46 2.06 -12.56 0.35
N ALA A 47 3.15 -12.89 -0.33
CA ALA A 47 4.07 -11.91 -0.89
C ALA A 47 4.36 -12.19 -2.37
N ARG A 48 4.28 -11.14 -3.20
CA ARG A 48 4.55 -11.20 -4.63
C ARG A 48 5.02 -9.86 -5.13
N ASP A 49 5.87 -9.87 -6.15
CA ASP A 49 6.15 -8.65 -6.89
C ASP A 49 4.87 -8.18 -7.62
N PRO A 50 4.50 -6.89 -7.53
CA PRO A 50 3.29 -6.38 -8.17
C PRO A 50 3.45 -6.18 -9.70
N TYR A 51 4.68 -6.21 -10.23
CA TYR A 51 5.00 -5.97 -11.63
C TYR A 51 5.47 -7.23 -12.38
N ASP A 52 6.28 -8.07 -11.74
CA ASP A 52 6.82 -9.32 -12.31
C ASP A 52 6.55 -10.54 -11.41
N PRO A 53 5.52 -11.36 -11.71
CA PRO A 53 5.19 -12.55 -10.93
C PRO A 53 6.33 -13.58 -10.80
N ALA A 54 7.31 -13.59 -11.72
CA ALA A 54 8.45 -14.50 -11.69
C ALA A 54 9.56 -14.01 -10.75
N PHE A 55 9.56 -12.74 -10.36
CA PHE A 55 10.52 -12.18 -9.41
C PHE A 55 10.22 -12.64 -7.97
N LYS A 56 11.23 -13.23 -7.31
CA LYS A 56 11.11 -13.87 -5.98
C LYS A 56 12.18 -13.45 -4.97
N LYS A 57 12.93 -12.39 -5.25
CA LYS A 57 14.08 -11.96 -4.42
C LYS A 57 13.74 -10.69 -3.64
N GLY A 58 14.42 -10.46 -2.52
CA GLY A 58 14.26 -9.23 -1.73
C GLY A 58 12.94 -9.12 -0.95
N ALA A 59 12.60 -7.90 -0.54
CA ALA A 59 11.34 -7.59 0.12
C ALA A 59 10.25 -7.38 -0.95
N LEU A 60 9.37 -8.36 -1.09
CA LEU A 60 8.23 -8.30 -2.01
C LEU A 60 7.03 -7.63 -1.33
N THR A 61 6.19 -6.97 -2.13
CA THR A 61 4.90 -6.46 -1.68
C THR A 61 4.06 -7.59 -1.10
N ASN A 62 3.60 -7.41 0.13
CA ASN A 62 2.73 -8.38 0.77
C ASN A 62 1.24 -8.09 0.49
N PHE A 63 0.38 -9.05 0.77
CA PHE A 63 -1.05 -9.00 0.47
C PHE A 63 -1.77 -7.86 1.21
N SER A 64 -1.31 -7.51 2.41
CA SER A 64 -1.88 -6.40 3.19
C SER A 64 -1.67 -5.04 2.53
N GLU A 65 -0.62 -4.93 1.71
CA GLU A 65 -0.29 -3.71 0.98
C GLU A 65 -1.21 -3.51 -0.22
N LEU A 66 -2.10 -4.43 -0.60
CA LEU A 66 -2.98 -4.23 -1.75
C LEU A 66 -3.93 -3.02 -1.55
N PRO A 67 -4.21 -2.22 -2.60
CA PRO A 67 -5.05 -1.01 -2.50
C PRO A 67 -6.48 -1.26 -2.00
N GLY A 68 -7.01 -2.46 -2.21
CA GLY A 68 -8.36 -2.83 -1.78
C GLY A 68 -8.59 -2.77 -0.26
N PHE A 69 -7.53 -2.61 0.54
CA PHE A 69 -7.63 -2.46 1.99
C PHE A 69 -7.63 -1.00 2.45
N ASP A 70 -7.36 -0.04 1.57
CA ASP A 70 -7.13 1.35 1.98
C ASP A 70 -8.39 1.97 2.63
N SER A 71 -9.60 1.61 2.17
CA SER A 71 -10.86 2.07 2.77
C SER A 71 -11.12 1.50 4.17
N ALA A 72 -10.56 0.32 4.49
CA ALA A 72 -10.68 -0.29 5.81
C ALA A 72 -9.63 0.25 6.79
N PHE A 73 -8.54 0.83 6.27
CA PHE A 73 -7.45 1.40 7.04
C PHE A 73 -7.09 2.80 6.52
N PRO A 74 -8.01 3.78 6.60
CA PRO A 74 -7.81 5.09 5.99
C PRO A 74 -6.66 5.88 6.61
N GLU A 75 -6.40 5.70 7.90
CA GLU A 75 -5.30 6.38 8.62
C GLU A 75 -3.95 5.66 8.50
N HIS A 76 -3.90 4.52 7.81
CA HIS A 76 -2.65 3.77 7.67
C HIS A 76 -1.66 4.54 6.78
N PRO A 77 -0.35 4.59 7.13
CA PRO A 77 0.65 5.34 6.37
C PRO A 77 0.65 5.07 4.87
N LEU A 78 0.49 3.81 4.45
CA LEU A 78 0.43 3.44 3.03
C LEU A 78 -0.84 3.97 2.33
N SER A 79 -1.98 4.00 3.01
CA SER A 79 -3.23 4.52 2.45
C SER A 79 -3.10 6.02 2.20
N LEU A 80 -2.57 6.76 3.18
CA LEU A 80 -2.31 8.20 3.07
C LEU A 80 -1.25 8.50 1.98
N CYS A 81 -0.22 7.66 1.87
CA CYS A 81 0.80 7.80 0.83
C CYS A 81 0.20 7.65 -0.57
N ARG A 82 -0.73 6.70 -0.78
CA ARG A 82 -1.45 6.54 -2.04
C ARG A 82 -2.39 7.70 -2.32
N GLU A 83 -3.13 8.16 -1.31
CA GLU A 83 -3.98 9.34 -1.45
C GLU A 83 -3.16 10.56 -1.89
N LEU A 84 -1.99 10.78 -1.30
CA LEU A 84 -1.07 11.83 -1.74
C LEU A 84 -0.62 11.62 -3.19
N ALA A 85 -0.20 10.40 -3.55
CA ALA A 85 0.24 10.07 -4.91
C ALA A 85 -0.88 10.33 -5.94
N ASP A 86 -2.11 9.95 -5.62
CA ASP A 86 -3.29 10.19 -6.43
C ASP A 86 -3.56 11.70 -6.57
N LEU A 87 -3.52 12.46 -5.49
CA LEU A 87 -3.72 13.92 -5.52
C LEU A 87 -2.71 14.66 -6.41
N VAL A 88 -1.46 14.18 -6.47
CA VAL A 88 -0.39 14.85 -7.23
C VAL A 88 -0.29 14.35 -8.68
N THR A 89 -0.87 13.20 -9.00
CA THR A 89 -0.90 12.63 -10.36
C THR A 89 -2.22 12.85 -11.08
N MET A 90 -3.33 13.06 -10.37
CA MET A 90 -4.65 13.35 -10.94
C MET A 90 -4.91 14.83 -11.21
N ALA A 91 -3.89 15.69 -11.13
CA ALA A 91 -3.99 17.08 -11.58
C ALA A 91 -3.98 17.15 -13.13
N ASN A 92 -5.14 16.86 -13.71
CA ASN A 92 -5.53 17.27 -15.07
C ASN A 92 -6.48 18.47 -14.98
#